data_AF-T1BPC3-F1
#
_entry.id   AF-T1BPC3-F1
#
_cell.length_a   1.000
_cell.length_b   1.000
_cell.length_c   1.000
_cell.angle_alpha   90.00
_cell.angle_beta   90.00
_cell.angle_gamma   90.00
#
_symmetry.space_group_name_H-M   'P 1'
#
loop_
_entity.id
_entity.type
_entity.pdbx_description
1 polymer ?
#
loop_
_entity_poly.entity_id
_entity_poly.type
_entity_poly.pdbx_seq_one_letter_code
_entity_poly.pdbx_strand_id
1 'polypeptide(L)' 'MTATSFALPVEIGTIRKLLPHRYPFLLVDRVIGLQPNASIHAYKNVSVNEPFFQGHFPGHPVMPGVLIIEALAQAS' A
#
# COMPACT_ATOMS: atom_id res chain seq x y z
N MET A 1 -21.19 18.30 6.64
CA MET A 1 -20.24 17.28 6.14
C MET A 1 -19.39 16.85 7.32
N THR A 2 -19.78 15.81 8.01
CA THR A 2 -19.04 15.28 9.17
C THR A 2 -17.76 14.63 8.66
N ALA A 3 -16.61 15.12 9.11
CA ALA A 3 -15.33 14.46 8.86
C ALA A 3 -15.44 13.03 9.38
N THR A 4 -15.36 12.04 8.48
CA THR A 4 -15.23 10.65 8.87
C THR A 4 -13.91 10.52 9.61
N SER A 5 -13.96 10.50 10.94
CA SER A 5 -12.78 10.33 11.78
C SER A 5 -12.28 8.89 11.64
N PHE A 6 -11.25 8.68 10.81
CA PHE A 6 -10.53 7.41 10.80
C PHE A 6 -9.63 7.34 12.03
N ALA A 7 -9.73 6.26 12.80
CA ALA A 7 -8.75 5.96 13.82
C ALA A 7 -7.43 5.58 13.12
N LEU A 8 -6.38 6.37 13.36
CA LEU A 8 -5.03 6.07 12.90
C LEU A 8 -4.30 5.22 13.96
N PRO A 9 -3.42 4.30 13.54
CA PRO A 9 -3.16 3.92 12.15
C PRO A 9 -4.31 3.11 11.52
N VAL A 10 -4.51 3.25 10.20
CA VAL A 10 -5.40 2.36 9.46
C VAL A 10 -4.65 1.06 9.17
N GLU A 11 -5.02 0.00 9.89
CA GLU A 11 -4.43 -1.32 9.74
C GLU A 11 -4.96 -2.09 8.52
N ILE A 12 -4.21 -3.10 8.08
CA ILE A 12 -4.50 -3.93 6.89
C ILE A 12 -5.93 -4.49 6.86
N GLY A 13 -6.51 -4.82 8.03
CA GLY A 13 -7.88 -5.32 8.12
C GLY A 13 -8.93 -4.31 7.65
N THR A 14 -8.69 -3.02 7.89
CA THR A 14 -9.56 -1.93 7.41
C THR A 14 -9.25 -1.60 5.95
N ILE A 15 -7.97 -1.55 5.56
CA ILE A 15 -7.56 -1.32 4.16
C ILE A 15 -8.21 -2.32 3.21
N ARG A 16 -8.23 -3.61 3.57
CA ARG A 16 -8.88 -4.68 2.77
C ARG A 16 -10.39 -4.49 2.61
N LYS A 17 -11.05 -3.81 3.54
CA LYS A 17 -12.49 -3.49 3.43
C LYS A 17 -12.74 -2.29 2.52
N LEU A 18 -11.80 -1.34 2.49
CA LEU A 18 -11.88 -0.11 1.70
C LEU A 18 -11.47 -0.32 0.24
N LEU A 19 -10.40 -1.09 0.00
CA LEU A 19 -9.88 -1.35 -1.33
C LEU A 19 -10.35 -2.72 -1.87
N PRO A 20 -10.64 -2.83 -3.18
CA PRO A 20 -10.97 -4.11 -3.80
C PRO A 20 -9.73 -5.01 -3.99
N HIS A 21 -8.52 -4.43 -4.03
CA HIS A 21 -7.26 -5.13 -4.26
C HIS A 21 -7.01 -6.27 -3.25
N ARG A 22 -6.47 -7.39 -3.72
CA ARG A 22 -6.09 -8.57 -2.90
C ARG A 22 -4.72 -9.05 -3.33
N TYR A 23 -4.13 -9.98 -2.56
CA TYR A 23 -2.88 -10.64 -2.96
C TYR A 23 -3.00 -11.18 -4.40
N PRO A 24 -1.97 -11.00 -5.25
CA PRO A 24 -0.65 -10.39 -4.96
C PRO A 24 -0.55 -8.88 -5.25
N PHE A 25 -1.67 -8.16 -5.36
CA PHE A 25 -1.72 -6.78 -5.86
C PHE A 25 -2.36 -5.76 -4.89
N LEU A 26 -2.49 -6.09 -3.61
CA LEU A 26 -2.74 -5.10 -2.57
C LEU A 26 -1.38 -4.63 -2.03
N LEU A 27 -1.04 -3.36 -2.28
CA LEU A 27 0.31 -2.83 -2.08
C LEU A 27 0.35 -1.67 -1.06
N VAL A 28 -0.62 -1.60 -0.14
CA VAL A 28 -0.62 -0.66 0.98
C VAL A 28 -0.81 -1.45 2.27
N ASP A 29 0.20 -1.40 3.16
CA ASP A 29 0.17 -2.19 4.40
C ASP A 29 -0.48 -1.44 5.55
N ARG A 30 -0.22 -0.12 5.65
CA ARG A 30 -0.70 0.73 6.73
C ARG A 30 -0.74 2.20 6.32
N VAL A 31 -1.75 2.91 6.81
CA VAL A 31 -1.82 4.38 6.74
C VAL A 31 -1.54 4.95 8.13
N ILE A 32 -0.56 5.84 8.24
CA ILE A 32 -0.11 6.45 9.50
C ILE A 32 -0.52 7.92 9.63
N GLY A 33 -0.95 8.56 8.55
CA GLY A 33 -1.41 9.94 8.54
C GLY A 33 -2.43 10.16 7.42
N LEU A 34 -3.48 10.93 7.70
CA LEU A 34 -4.51 11.27 6.72
C LEU A 34 -5.08 12.65 7.03
N GLN A 35 -4.97 13.55 6.07
CA GLN A 35 -5.66 14.85 6.05
C GLN A 35 -6.62 14.83 4.87
N PRO A 36 -7.94 14.66 5.11
CA PRO A 36 -8.93 14.57 4.04
C PRO A 36 -8.83 15.74 3.07
N ASN A 37 -8.84 15.42 1.76
CA ASN A 37 -8.69 16.39 0.66
C ASN A 37 -7.35 17.14 0.61
N ALA A 38 -6.31 16.66 1.31
CA ALA A 38 -5.00 17.31 1.33
C ALA A 38 -3.84 16.31 1.18
N SER A 39 -3.72 15.33 2.07
CA SER A 39 -2.57 14.41 2.07
C SER A 39 -2.88 13.07 2.74
N ILE A 40 -2.10 12.05 2.36
CA ILE A 40 -2.09 10.73 2.99
C ILE A 40 -0.64 10.27 3.15
N HIS A 41 -0.34 9.66 4.30
CA HIS A 41 0.96 9.08 4.62
C HIS A 41 0.74 7.60 4.88
N ALA A 42 1.21 6.78 3.96
CA ALA A 42 1.10 5.32 4.00
C ALA A 42 2.44 4.68 3.66
N TYR A 43 2.60 3.40 3.98
CA TYR A 43 3.77 2.65 3.56
C TYR A 43 3.42 1.24 3.12
N LYS A 44 4.34 0.69 2.34
CA LYS A 44 4.38 -0.68 1.86
C LYS A 44 5.72 -1.26 2.28
N ASN A 45 5.72 -2.30 3.09
CA ASN A 45 6.92 -3.02 3.45
C ASN A 45 7.41 -3.82 2.23
N VAL A 46 8.72 -3.83 2.03
CA VAL A 46 9.36 -4.57 0.94
C VAL A 46 10.10 -5.77 1.53
N SER A 47 9.71 -6.97 1.13
CA SER A 47 10.29 -8.23 1.59
C SER A 47 10.69 -9.09 0.41
N VAL A 48 11.87 -9.72 0.49
CA VAL A 48 12.37 -10.66 -0.54
C VAL A 48 11.42 -11.85 -0.78
N ASN A 49 10.50 -12.13 0.16
CA ASN A 49 9.50 -13.18 0.05
C ASN A 49 8.26 -12.80 -0.80
N GLU A 50 8.30 -11.68 -1.53
CA GLU A 50 7.21 -11.26 -2.42
C GLU A 50 7.33 -11.88 -3.83
N PRO A 51 6.20 -12.23 -4.48
CA PRO A 51 6.22 -13.07 -5.68
C PRO A 51 6.94 -12.43 -6.88
N PHE A 52 6.91 -11.10 -7.01
CA PHE A 52 7.56 -10.42 -8.13
C PHE A 52 9.09 -10.44 -8.05
N PHE A 53 9.69 -10.68 -6.88
CA PHE A 53 11.15 -10.79 -6.75
C PHE A 53 11.74 -12.05 -7.39
N GLN A 54 10.92 -13.09 -7.63
CA GLN A 54 11.36 -14.27 -8.39
C GLN A 54 11.76 -13.91 -9.83
N GLY A 55 11.14 -12.86 -10.39
CA GLY A 55 11.38 -12.41 -11.77
C GLY A 55 12.07 -11.06 -11.90
N HIS A 56 12.23 -10.29 -10.83
CA HIS A 56 12.73 -8.91 -10.90
C HIS A 56 13.82 -8.62 -9.85
N PHE A 57 15.06 -9.08 -10.03
CA PHE A 57 15.54 -10.06 -11.02
C PHE A 57 16.11 -11.29 -10.29
N PRO A 58 16.19 -12.47 -10.94
CA PRO A 58 16.83 -13.63 -10.32
C PRO A 58 18.24 -13.30 -9.79
N GLY A 59 18.48 -13.52 -8.50
CA GLY A 59 19.76 -13.21 -7.83
C GLY A 59 20.01 -11.72 -7.54
N HIS A 60 19.13 -10.81 -7.96
CA HIS A 60 19.25 -9.37 -7.74
C HIS A 60 17.86 -8.73 -7.54
N PRO A 61 17.24 -8.91 -6.35
CA PRO A 61 15.88 -8.46 -6.09
C PRO A 61 15.79 -6.92 -6.08
N VAL A 62 14.96 -6.36 -6.96
CA VAL A 62 14.70 -4.92 -7.09
C VAL A 62 13.20 -4.69 -7.06
N MET A 63 12.70 -3.76 -6.25
CA MET A 63 11.27 -3.42 -6.27
C MET A 63 10.91 -2.84 -7.64
N PRO A 64 9.96 -3.40 -8.41
CA PRO A 64 9.59 -2.83 -9.70
C PRO A 64 9.05 -1.40 -9.53
N GLY A 65 9.60 -0.44 -10.26
CA GLY A 65 9.20 0.97 -10.15
C GLY A 65 7.71 1.19 -10.43
N VAL A 66 7.13 0.41 -11.34
CA VAL A 66 5.68 0.46 -11.65
C VAL A 66 4.82 0.02 -10.45
N LEU A 67 5.30 -0.87 -9.58
CA LEU A 67 4.58 -1.26 -8.37
C LEU A 67 4.69 -0.22 -7.26
N ILE A 68 5.71 0.66 -7.30
CA ILE A 68 5.76 1.85 -6.43
C ILE A 68 4.66 2.83 -6.86
N ILE A 69 4.51 3.06 -8.17
CA ILE A 69 3.45 3.92 -8.72
C ILE A 69 2.07 3.34 -8.37
N GLU A 70 1.88 2.03 -8.53
CA GLU A 70 0.64 1.36 -8.15
C GLU A 70 0.33 1.52 -6.65
N ALA A 71 1.31 1.33 -5.77
CA ALA A 71 1.12 1.52 -4.33
C ALA A 71 0.73 2.97 -3.99
N LEU A 72 1.29 3.97 -4.68
CA LEU A 72 0.89 5.37 -4.55
C LEU A 72 -0.55 5.59 -5.03
N ALA A 73 -0.95 4.98 -6.14
CA ALA A 73 -2.32 5.08 -6.68
C ALA A 73 -3.34 4.40 -5.75
N GLN A 74 -3.00 3.29 -5.10
CA GLN A 74 -3.88 2.65 -4.11
C GLN A 74 -4.05 3.49 -2.84
N ALA A 75 -3.07 4.32 -2.51
CA ALA A 75 -3.13 5.19 -1.34
C ALA A 75 -3.91 6.49 -1.58
N SER A 76 -4.07 6.94 -2.84
CA SER A 76 -4.63 8.26 -3.18
C SER A 76 -6.11 8.45 -2.85
#